data_AF-A0A6J7GP45-F1
#
_entry.id   AF-A0A6J7GP45-F1
#
_cell.length_a   1.000
_cell.length_b   1.000
_cell.length_c   1.000
_cell.angle_alpha   90.00
_cell.angle_beta   90.00
_cell.angle_gamma   90.00
#
_symmetry.space_group_name_H-M   'P 1'
#
loop_
_entity.id
_entity.type
_entity.pdbx_description
1 polymer ?
#
loop_
_entity_poly.entity_id
_entity_poly.type
_entity_poly.pdbx_seq_one_letter_code
_entity_poly.pdbx_strand_id
1 'polypeptide(L)'
;MRSQAALKHATSYLISRFCVSTQVATRIQYGDRPFTRYAANLVIPDEVRDEVAVMKAIAVFFVMRRPGIELEQARQRELVADVVYALRLDEGRSLEPWLRETYEAAQSDAERMRVIVDQVASLTDVSILRWHDRLIR
;
A
#
# COMPACT_ATOMS: atom_id res chain seq x y z
N MET A 1 19.81 -15.23 22.46
CA MET A 1 20.72 -15.37 21.30
C MET A 1 20.33 -16.52 20.36
N ARG A 2 20.15 -17.78 20.83
CA ARG A 2 19.76 -18.91 19.96
C ARG A 2 18.41 -18.74 19.25
N SER A 3 17.38 -18.25 19.96
CA SER A 3 16.04 -17.98 19.39
C SER A 3 16.06 -16.92 18.28
N GLN A 4 16.85 -15.86 18.45
CA GLN A 4 16.99 -14.80 17.47
C GLN A 4 17.75 -15.27 16.21
N ALA A 5 18.78 -16.12 16.39
CA ALA A 5 19.45 -16.78 15.28
C ALA A 5 18.49 -17.70 14.52
N ALA A 6 17.71 -18.52 15.23
CA ALA A 6 16.71 -19.39 14.62
C ALA A 6 15.65 -18.62 13.83
N LEU A 7 15.16 -17.49 14.37
CA LEU A 7 14.23 -16.61 13.66
C LEU A 7 14.84 -16.04 12.38
N LYS A 8 16.07 -15.53 12.44
CA LYS A 8 16.78 -15.03 11.26
C LYS A 8 16.96 -16.12 10.20
N HIS A 9 17.31 -17.34 10.61
CA HIS A 9 17.46 -18.47 9.69
C HIS A 9 16.13 -18.83 9.03
N ALA A 10 15.04 -18.89 9.81
CA ALA A 10 13.71 -19.18 9.29
C ALA A 10 13.25 -18.13 8.26
N THR A 11 13.40 -16.84 8.56
CA THR A 11 13.00 -15.77 7.62
C THR A 11 13.84 -15.80 6.35
N SER A 12 15.15 -16.01 6.46
CA SER A 12 16.05 -16.12 5.29
C SER A 12 15.69 -17.32 4.42
N TYR A 13 15.36 -18.46 5.04
CA TYR A 13 14.94 -19.66 4.32
C TYR A 13 13.63 -19.45 3.57
N LEU A 14 12.61 -18.90 4.23
CA LEU A 14 11.28 -18.69 3.63
C LEU A 14 11.33 -17.72 2.44
N ILE A 15 12.11 -16.64 2.55
CA ILE A 15 12.34 -15.71 1.42
C ILE A 15 13.02 -16.45 0.26
N SER A 16 14.09 -17.20 0.55
CA SER A 16 14.84 -17.92 -0.48
C SER A 16 13.96 -18.97 -1.17
N ARG A 17 13.18 -19.72 -0.40
CA ARG A 17 12.23 -20.73 -0.90
C ARG A 17 11.19 -20.11 -1.82
N PHE A 18 10.57 -19.00 -1.42
CA PHE A 18 9.61 -18.28 -2.26
C PHE A 18 10.25 -17.84 -3.58
N CYS A 19 11.39 -17.14 -3.52
CA CYS A 19 12.06 -16.61 -4.69
C CYS A 19 12.49 -17.70 -5.68
N VAL A 20 13.18 -18.75 -5.19
CA VAL A 20 13.69 -19.83 -6.04
C VAL A 20 12.55 -20.62 -6.67
N SER A 21 11.56 -21.03 -5.88
CA SER A 21 10.45 -21.84 -6.38
C SER A 21 9.62 -21.09 -7.43
N THR A 22 9.36 -19.81 -7.18
CA THR A 22 8.62 -18.94 -8.11
C THR A 22 9.43 -18.69 -9.40
N GLN A 23 10.74 -18.47 -9.29
CA GLN A 23 11.63 -18.33 -10.45
C GLN A 23 11.62 -19.60 -11.31
N VAL A 24 11.79 -20.76 -10.68
CA VAL A 24 11.82 -22.06 -11.38
C VAL A 24 10.49 -22.31 -12.09
N ALA A 25 9.36 -22.16 -11.39
CA ALA A 25 8.04 -22.35 -11.98
C ALA A 25 7.78 -21.40 -13.15
N THR A 26 8.22 -20.14 -13.03
CA THR A 26 8.09 -19.15 -14.11
C THR A 26 8.93 -19.55 -15.33
N ARG A 27 10.16 -20.05 -15.13
CA ARG A 27 11.01 -20.56 -16.23
C ARG A 27 10.45 -21.81 -16.88
N ILE A 28 9.88 -22.73 -16.10
CA ILE A 28 9.22 -23.92 -16.66
C ILE A 28 8.08 -23.52 -17.61
N GLN A 29 7.30 -22.49 -17.25
CA GLN A 29 6.17 -22.05 -18.07
C GLN A 29 6.57 -21.18 -19.28
N TYR A 30 7.57 -20.30 -19.14
CA TYR A 30 7.90 -19.27 -20.15
C TYR A 30 9.27 -19.48 -20.84
N GLY A 31 10.04 -20.48 -20.44
CA GLY A 31 11.39 -20.76 -20.93
C GLY A 31 12.47 -19.81 -20.38
N ASP A 32 13.68 -19.89 -20.95
CA ASP A 32 14.87 -19.18 -20.47
C ASP A 32 15.13 -17.81 -21.12
N ARG A 33 14.14 -17.27 -21.85
CA ARG A 33 14.20 -15.92 -22.42
C ARG A 33 14.29 -14.86 -21.31
N PRO A 34 14.85 -13.67 -21.61
CA PRO A 34 14.80 -12.55 -20.67
C PRO A 34 13.36 -12.21 -20.26
N PHE A 35 13.12 -12.12 -18.95
CA PHE A 35 11.85 -11.63 -18.40
C PHE A 35 11.85 -10.10 -18.40
N THR A 36 11.05 -9.52 -19.29
CA THR A 36 10.74 -8.09 -19.31
C THR A 36 9.33 -7.86 -18.77
N ARG A 37 8.99 -6.59 -18.49
CA ARG A 37 7.77 -6.17 -17.75
C ARG A 37 6.47 -6.86 -18.18
N TYR A 38 6.29 -7.16 -19.46
CA TYR A 38 5.08 -7.78 -20.01
C TYR A 38 5.33 -9.10 -20.74
N ALA A 39 6.54 -9.65 -20.64
CA ALA A 39 6.92 -10.88 -21.35
C ALA A 39 6.57 -12.17 -20.58
N ALA A 40 6.23 -12.07 -19.30
CA ALA A 40 5.83 -13.20 -18.47
C ALA A 40 4.98 -12.73 -17.29
N ASN A 41 4.08 -13.60 -16.82
CA ASN A 41 3.47 -13.46 -15.51
C ASN A 41 4.24 -14.31 -14.49
N LEU A 42 4.36 -13.81 -13.26
CA LEU A 42 5.01 -14.53 -12.18
C LEU A 42 4.18 -15.77 -11.81
N VAL A 43 4.80 -16.95 -11.89
CA VAL A 43 4.16 -18.23 -11.57
C VAL A 43 4.54 -18.63 -10.15
N ILE A 44 3.56 -18.62 -9.25
CA ILE A 44 3.73 -19.03 -7.85
C ILE A 44 3.11 -20.41 -7.70
N PRO A 45 3.88 -21.47 -7.39
CA PRO A 45 3.35 -22.80 -7.10
C PRO A 45 2.34 -22.76 -5.94
N ASP A 46 1.33 -23.62 -5.99
CA ASP A 46 0.26 -23.63 -4.98
C ASP A 46 0.79 -23.89 -3.57
N GLU A 47 1.74 -24.81 -3.40
CA GLU A 47 2.39 -25.09 -2.11
C GLU A 47 3.05 -23.83 -1.51
N VAL A 48 3.74 -23.05 -2.35
CA VAL A 48 4.40 -21.79 -1.94
C VAL A 48 3.38 -20.71 -1.64
N ARG A 49 2.28 -20.67 -2.39
CA ARG A 49 1.16 -19.76 -2.13
C ARG A 49 0.53 -20.06 -0.78
N ASP A 50 0.33 -21.33 -0.44
CA ASP A 50 -0.23 -21.77 0.84
C ASP A 50 0.69 -21.43 2.01
N GLU A 51 2.01 -21.62 1.87
CA GLU A 51 2.98 -21.17 2.87
C GLU A 51 2.89 -19.66 3.13
N VAL A 52 2.80 -18.85 2.07
CA VAL A 52 2.61 -17.39 2.19
C VAL A 52 1.28 -17.06 2.85
N ALA A 53 0.22 -17.80 2.54
CA ALA A 53 -1.08 -17.61 3.17
C ALA A 53 -1.02 -17.87 4.69
N VAL A 54 -0.36 -18.94 5.11
CA VAL A 54 -0.12 -19.25 6.54
C VAL A 54 0.70 -18.14 7.20
N MET A 55 1.79 -17.69 6.58
CA MET A 55 2.60 -16.58 7.12
C MET A 55 1.79 -15.29 7.27
N LYS A 56 0.95 -14.95 6.28
CA LYS A 56 0.05 -13.81 6.35
C LYS A 56 -0.98 -13.98 7.46
N ALA A 57 -1.55 -15.17 7.65
CA ALA A 57 -2.50 -15.45 8.73
C ALA A 57 -1.88 -15.26 10.12
N ILE A 58 -0.63 -15.72 10.32
CA ILE A 58 0.14 -15.48 11.55
C ILE A 58 0.34 -13.98 11.77
N ALA A 59 0.75 -13.23 10.74
CA ALA A 59 0.90 -11.78 10.84
C ALA A 59 -0.43 -11.08 11.18
N VAL A 60 -1.53 -11.49 10.56
CA VAL A 60 -2.86 -10.95 10.87
C VAL A 60 -3.21 -11.20 12.33
N PHE A 61 -3.05 -12.43 12.81
CA PHE A 61 -3.46 -12.82 14.15
C PHE A 61 -2.61 -12.17 15.24
N PHE A 62 -1.27 -12.20 15.10
CA PHE A 62 -0.36 -11.76 16.17
C PHE A 62 0.09 -10.30 16.06
N VAL A 63 0.03 -9.69 14.88
CA VAL A 63 0.55 -8.32 14.66
C VAL A 63 -0.59 -7.35 14.35
N MET A 64 -1.47 -7.71 13.40
CA MET A 64 -2.47 -6.76 12.89
C MET A 64 -3.74 -6.70 13.75
N ARG A 65 -4.14 -7.80 14.42
CA ARG A 65 -5.33 -7.87 15.29
C ARG A 65 -5.03 -7.48 16.75
N ARG A 66 -4.30 -6.39 16.96
CA ARG A 66 -4.04 -5.86 18.31
C ARG A 66 -5.27 -5.11 18.87
N PRO A 67 -5.53 -5.15 20.18
CA PRO A 67 -6.61 -4.36 20.79
C PRO A 67 -6.50 -2.88 20.43
N GLY A 68 -7.65 -2.25 20.12
CA GLY A 68 -7.72 -0.83 19.76
C GLY A 68 -7.42 -0.50 18.30
N ILE A 69 -7.00 -1.46 17.46
CA ILE A 69 -6.72 -1.20 16.04
C ILE A 69 -7.94 -0.71 15.26
N GLU A 70 -9.13 -1.21 15.57
CA GLU A 70 -10.36 -0.82 14.87
C GLU A 70 -10.74 0.64 15.14
N LEU A 71 -10.61 1.07 16.40
CA LEU A 71 -10.85 2.46 16.81
C LEU A 71 -9.82 3.40 16.17
N GLU A 72 -8.55 3.00 16.16
CA GLU A 72 -7.48 3.77 15.53
C GLU A 72 -7.72 3.90 14.01
N GLN A 73 -8.06 2.81 13.33
CA GLN A 73 -8.39 2.85 11.90
C GLN A 73 -9.64 3.67 11.61
N ALA A 74 -10.65 3.66 12.48
CA ALA A 74 -11.83 4.50 12.32
C ALA A 74 -11.45 5.99 12.35
N ARG A 75 -10.66 6.42 13.33
CA ARG A 75 -10.14 7.80 13.42
C ARG A 75 -9.29 8.18 12.22
N GLN A 76 -8.44 7.28 11.73
CA GLN A 76 -7.62 7.51 10.54
C GLN A 76 -8.48 7.66 9.27
N ARG A 77 -9.55 6.88 9.13
CA ARG A 77 -10.51 7.02 8.03
C ARG A 77 -11.26 8.34 8.10
N GLU A 78 -11.70 8.74 9.28
CA GLU A 78 -12.33 10.05 9.52
C GLU A 78 -11.36 11.16 9.12
N LEU A 79 -10.12 11.14 9.61
CA LEU A 79 -9.10 12.11 9.27
C LEU A 79 -8.85 12.23 7.76
N VAL A 80 -8.77 11.11 7.04
CA VAL A 80 -8.62 11.13 5.57
C VAL A 80 -9.85 11.74 4.90
N ALA A 81 -11.06 11.33 5.31
CA ALA A 81 -12.31 11.84 4.75
C ALA A 81 -12.47 13.35 4.99
N ASP A 82 -12.13 13.79 6.18
CA ASP A 82 -12.10 15.17 6.64
C ASP A 82 -11.21 16.05 5.76
N VAL A 83 -9.97 15.63 5.49
CA VAL A 83 -9.05 16.39 4.62
C VAL A 83 -9.56 16.42 3.18
N VAL A 84 -10.07 15.30 2.66
CA VAL A 84 -10.69 15.25 1.31
C VAL A 84 -11.87 16.22 1.23
N TYR A 85 -12.73 16.22 2.25
CA TYR A 85 -13.89 17.10 2.32
C TYR A 85 -13.50 18.57 2.39
N ALA A 86 -12.52 18.94 3.21
CA ALA A 86 -12.04 20.30 3.33
C ALA A 86 -11.44 20.82 2.01
N LEU A 87 -10.65 20.01 1.30
CA LEU A 87 -10.11 20.35 -0.03
C LEU A 87 -11.20 20.44 -1.11
N ARG A 88 -12.29 19.69 -0.94
CA ARG A 88 -13.44 19.81 -1.84
C ARG A 88 -14.19 21.10 -1.59
N LEU A 89 -14.41 21.48 -0.33
CA LEU A 89 -15.08 22.73 0.06
C LEU A 89 -14.27 23.98 -0.30
N ASP A 90 -12.95 23.91 -0.20
CA ASP A 90 -12.08 25.04 -0.58
C ASP A 90 -11.81 25.15 -2.08
N GLU A 91 -12.48 24.31 -2.89
CA GLU A 91 -12.34 24.25 -4.35
C GLU A 91 -10.89 24.04 -4.80
N GLY A 92 -10.15 23.23 -4.05
CA GLY A 92 -8.75 22.91 -4.35
C GLY A 92 -7.77 24.06 -4.10
N ARG A 93 -8.17 25.16 -3.45
CA ARG A 93 -7.27 26.30 -3.17
C ARG A 93 -6.06 25.92 -2.34
N SER A 94 -6.22 24.96 -1.43
CA SER A 94 -5.12 24.45 -0.59
C SER A 94 -4.29 23.35 -1.23
N LEU A 95 -4.56 22.96 -2.49
CA LEU A 95 -3.73 21.98 -3.21
C LEU A 95 -2.29 22.48 -3.35
N GLU A 96 -1.36 21.51 -3.31
CA GLU A 96 0.03 21.76 -3.62
C GLU A 96 0.19 22.29 -5.06
N PRO A 97 1.17 23.15 -5.33
CA PRO A 97 1.31 23.84 -6.61
C PRO A 97 1.32 22.89 -7.83
N TRP A 98 1.94 21.72 -7.69
CA TRP A 98 2.07 20.74 -8.79
C TRP A 98 0.75 20.09 -9.22
N LEU A 99 -0.33 20.24 -8.44
CA LEU A 99 -1.66 19.72 -8.77
C LEU A 99 -2.65 20.80 -9.23
N ARG A 100 -2.34 22.09 -9.05
CA ARG A 100 -3.28 23.19 -9.34
C ARG A 100 -3.67 23.25 -10.80
N GLU A 101 -2.70 23.20 -11.71
CA GLU A 101 -2.97 23.22 -13.16
C GLU A 101 -3.86 22.05 -13.59
N THR A 102 -3.65 20.87 -12.99
CA THR A 102 -4.47 19.69 -13.29
C THR A 102 -5.89 19.85 -12.73
N TYR A 103 -6.04 20.46 -11.54
CA TYR A 103 -7.34 20.75 -10.95
C TYR A 103 -8.13 21.79 -11.75
N GLU A 104 -7.47 22.86 -12.22
CA GLU A 104 -8.08 23.92 -13.02
C GLU A 104 -8.48 23.44 -14.41
N ALA A 105 -7.68 22.55 -15.02
CA ALA A 105 -7.98 21.94 -16.31
C ALA A 105 -9.11 20.88 -16.24
N ALA A 106 -9.46 20.40 -15.06
CA ALA A 106 -10.49 19.38 -14.88
C ALA A 106 -11.88 19.87 -15.34
N GLN A 107 -12.50 19.09 -16.22
CA GLN A 107 -13.79 19.40 -16.87
C GLN A 107 -14.98 18.81 -16.12
N SER A 108 -14.74 17.95 -15.13
CA SER A 108 -15.79 17.31 -14.34
C SER A 108 -15.48 17.28 -12.85
N ASP A 109 -16.52 17.09 -12.04
CA ASP A 109 -16.37 16.92 -10.60
C ASP A 109 -15.60 15.65 -10.23
N ALA A 110 -15.72 14.60 -11.05
CA ALA A 110 -14.97 13.36 -10.88
C ALA A 110 -13.46 13.57 -11.13
N GLU A 111 -13.10 14.35 -12.14
CA GLU A 111 -11.70 14.70 -12.41
C GLU A 111 -11.11 15.58 -11.29
N ARG A 112 -11.86 16.59 -10.82
CA ARG A 112 -11.45 17.40 -9.65
C ARG A 112 -11.29 16.55 -8.40
N MET A 113 -12.21 15.62 -8.16
CA MET A 113 -12.12 14.68 -7.04
C MET A 113 -10.88 13.77 -7.17
N ARG A 114 -10.55 13.32 -8.39
CA ARG A 114 -9.33 12.52 -8.61
C ARG A 114 -8.08 13.29 -8.21
N VAL A 115 -7.98 14.56 -8.59
CA VAL A 115 -6.84 15.43 -8.20
C VAL A 115 -6.76 15.60 -6.68
N ILE A 116 -7.88 15.78 -5.99
CA ILE A 116 -7.92 15.82 -4.52
C ILE A 116 -7.46 14.49 -3.91
N VAL A 117 -7.89 13.36 -4.47
CA VAL A 117 -7.45 12.03 -4.02
C VAL A 117 -5.95 11.85 -4.23
N ASP A 118 -5.41 12.29 -5.36
CA ASP A 118 -3.97 12.25 -5.65
C ASP A 118 -3.18 13.13 -4.68
N GLN A 119 -3.69 14.32 -4.33
CA GLN A 119 -3.11 15.13 -3.27
C GLN A 119 -3.04 14.37 -1.96
N VAL A 120 -4.18 13.84 -1.48
CA VAL A 120 -4.24 13.17 -0.17
C VAL A 120 -3.41 11.89 -0.15
N ALA A 121 -3.38 11.13 -1.25
CA ALA A 121 -2.55 9.94 -1.39
C ALA A 121 -1.04 10.24 -1.40
N SER A 122 -0.64 11.46 -1.75
CA SER A 122 0.77 11.89 -1.71
C SER A 122 1.25 12.30 -0.30
N LEU A 123 0.32 12.47 0.66
CA LEU A 123 0.65 12.87 2.01
C LEU A 123 1.20 11.68 2.82
N THR A 124 2.25 11.97 3.58
CA THR A 124 2.71 11.11 4.68
C THR A 124 1.78 11.23 5.90
N ASP A 125 1.84 10.24 6.80
CA ASP A 125 1.12 10.24 8.09
C ASP A 125 1.32 11.54 8.89
N VAL A 126 2.54 12.09 8.89
CA VAL A 126 2.84 13.35 9.59
C VAL A 126 2.22 14.54 8.87
N SER A 127 2.28 14.58 7.54
CA SER A 127 1.75 15.70 6.78
C SER A 127 0.23 15.74 6.74
N ILE A 128 -0.46 14.59 6.73
CA ILE A 128 -1.92 14.59 6.72
C ILE A 128 -2.50 15.11 8.05
N LEU A 129 -1.85 14.80 9.18
CA LEU A 129 -2.19 15.40 10.48
C LEU A 129 -2.04 16.93 10.45
N ARG A 130 -0.93 17.44 9.93
CA ARG A 130 -0.70 18.89 9.79
C ARG A 130 -1.72 19.57 8.87
N TRP A 131 -2.17 18.87 7.84
CA TRP A 131 -3.20 19.37 6.94
C TRP A 131 -4.56 19.40 7.62
N HIS A 132 -4.93 18.34 8.34
CA HIS A 132 -6.16 18.28 9.15
C HIS A 132 -6.22 19.45 10.15
N ASP A 133 -5.15 19.66 10.94
CA ASP A 133 -5.02 20.77 11.90
C ASP A 133 -5.12 22.18 11.28
N ARG A 134 -4.77 22.31 10.01
CA ARG A 134 -4.77 23.60 9.27
C ARG A 134 -6.12 23.87 8.61
N LEU A 135 -6.76 22.84 8.08
CA LEU A 135 -7.95 22.96 7.22
C LEU A 135 -9.27 22.83 8.00
N ILE A 136 -9.26 22.22 9.19
CA ILE A 136 -10.48 21.80 9.91
C ILE A 136 -10.61 22.50 11.26
N ARG A 137 -10.12 23.73 11.34
CA ARG A 137 -10.33 24.59 12.51
C ARG A 137 -11.69 25.25 12.52
#